data_AF-A0A835LJS9-F1
#
_entry.id   AF-A0A835LJS9-F1
#
_cell.length_a   1.000
_cell.length_b   1.000
_cell.length_c   1.000
_cell.angle_alpha   90.00
_cell.angle_beta   90.00
_cell.angle_gamma   90.00
#
_symmetry.space_group_name_H-M   'P 1'
#
loop_
_entity.id
_entity.type
_entity.pdbx_description
1 polymer ?
#
loop_
_entity_poly.entity_id
_entity_poly.type
_entity_poly.pdbx_seq_one_letter_code
_entity_poly.pdbx_strand_id
1 'polypeptide(L)'
;MAGYVPSKKTMEINAENSIMEELRKRADADMNDQCVRELVLLLFQTYLLTSGFSLDEPNAFINRIHRMLTLVLSLASSNTEEGLKLDEREDEKKKKAELKEKFEGLCTLIKDVVGDKVGNMIVSDRVLDSPYSLVTDAYGPTADKERGTKALKLRDSSMPGYVPSKKTMEINTENSIMEELRKRAETDKIDSSFNDLVMLLFETALLTSGFSIDEPNALGNCIYRMLKFVLSIDDDNADTETASDSDMPPLEDV
;
A
#
# COMPACT_ATOMS: atom_id res chain seq x y z
N MET A 1 -10.26 18.57 34.09
CA MET A 1 -9.92 17.75 32.91
C MET A 1 -10.31 18.55 31.68
N ALA A 2 -9.37 19.25 31.05
CA ALA A 2 -9.64 19.91 29.78
C ALA A 2 -9.78 18.83 28.72
N GLY A 3 -10.96 18.73 28.08
CA GLY A 3 -11.18 17.80 26.99
C GLY A 3 -10.21 18.10 25.86
N TYR A 4 -9.51 17.08 25.37
CA TYR A 4 -8.70 17.17 24.16
C TYR A 4 -9.61 17.63 23.03
N VAL A 5 -9.45 18.87 22.57
CA VAL A 5 -10.16 19.37 21.39
C VAL A 5 -9.40 18.82 20.20
N PRO A 6 -10.01 17.96 19.36
CA PRO A 6 -9.33 17.44 18.19
C PRO A 6 -8.99 18.63 17.28
N SER A 7 -7.69 18.87 17.11
CA SER A 7 -7.18 19.91 16.23
C SER A 7 -7.61 19.60 14.80
N LYS A 8 -8.33 20.53 14.16
CA LYS A 8 -8.65 20.40 12.73
C LYS A 8 -7.34 20.43 11.96
N LYS A 9 -7.07 19.40 11.16
CA LYS A 9 -5.88 19.32 10.30
C LYS A 9 -6.13 20.16 9.06
N THR A 10 -5.23 21.08 8.75
CA THR A 10 -5.29 21.88 7.51
C THR A 10 -4.51 21.13 6.44
N MET A 11 -5.15 20.89 5.30
CA MET A 11 -4.49 20.38 4.10
C MET A 11 -4.26 21.56 3.17
N GLU A 12 -3.01 21.82 2.83
CA GLU A 12 -2.66 22.82 1.82
C GLU A 12 -2.73 22.17 0.43
N ILE A 13 -3.40 22.84 -0.49
CA ILE A 13 -3.60 22.37 -1.85
C ILE A 13 -2.72 23.21 -2.76
N ASN A 14 -1.77 22.56 -3.43
CA ASN A 14 -1.06 23.19 -4.53
C ASN A 14 -1.95 23.17 -5.79
N ALA A 15 -2.46 24.34 -6.17
CA ALA A 15 -3.34 24.50 -7.33
C ALA A 15 -2.62 24.33 -8.69
N GLU A 16 -1.28 24.39 -8.70
CA GLU A 16 -0.45 24.21 -9.90
C GLU A 16 -0.08 22.74 -10.12
N ASN A 17 -0.42 21.84 -9.19
CA ASN A 17 -0.15 20.42 -9.35
C ASN A 17 -1.08 19.78 -10.40
N SER A 18 -0.49 19.04 -11.35
CA SER A 18 -1.21 18.37 -12.45
C SER A 18 -2.33 17.42 -11.99
N ILE A 19 -2.18 16.77 -10.83
CA ILE A 19 -3.21 15.92 -10.23
C ILE A 19 -4.40 16.77 -9.79
N MET A 20 -4.16 17.92 -9.17
CA MET A 20 -5.22 18.81 -8.69
C MET A 20 -5.95 19.50 -9.84
N GLU A 21 -5.24 19.81 -10.93
CA GLU A 21 -5.85 20.33 -12.15
C GLU A 21 -6.80 19.32 -12.81
N GLU A 22 -6.39 18.06 -12.93
CA GLU A 22 -7.21 17.01 -13.53
C GLU A 22 -8.40 16.62 -12.63
N LEU A 23 -8.20 16.56 -11.31
CA LEU A 23 -9.29 16.39 -10.35
C LEU A 23 -10.31 17.53 -10.43
N ARG A 24 -9.85 18.77 -10.61
CA ARG A 24 -10.73 19.92 -10.82
C ARG A 24 -11.52 19.79 -12.12
N LYS A 25 -10.89 19.43 -13.24
CA LYS A 25 -11.59 19.21 -14.52
C LYS A 25 -12.69 18.15 -14.40
N ARG A 26 -12.41 17.04 -13.72
CA ARG A 26 -13.39 15.96 -13.48
C ARG A 26 -14.50 16.37 -12.51
N ALA A 27 -14.17 17.13 -11.46
CA ALA A 27 -15.16 17.68 -10.54
C ALA A 27 -16.08 18.72 -11.20
N ASP A 28 -15.54 19.53 -12.12
CA ASP A 28 -16.30 20.50 -12.92
C ASP A 28 -17.24 19.79 -13.91
N ALA A 29 -16.86 18.60 -14.40
CA ALA A 29 -17.70 17.77 -15.26
C ALA A 29 -18.83 17.05 -14.49
N ASP A 30 -18.53 16.51 -13.31
CA ASP A 30 -19.52 15.93 -12.39
C ASP A 30 -19.09 16.09 -10.92
N MET A 31 -19.77 16.97 -10.19
CA MET A 31 -19.49 17.25 -8.77
C MET A 31 -19.84 16.06 -7.85
N ASN A 32 -20.60 15.08 -8.34
CA ASN A 32 -20.97 13.88 -7.60
C ASN A 32 -20.22 12.64 -8.07
N ASP A 33 -19.20 12.79 -8.92
CA ASP A 33 -18.36 11.67 -9.34
C ASP A 33 -17.73 10.98 -8.11
N GLN A 34 -18.14 9.73 -7.91
CA GLN A 34 -17.66 8.91 -6.81
C GLN A 34 -16.15 8.63 -6.94
N CYS A 35 -15.62 8.52 -8.16
CA CYS A 35 -14.19 8.35 -8.39
C CYS A 35 -13.41 9.56 -7.89
N VAL A 36 -13.83 10.79 -8.22
CA VAL A 36 -13.18 12.02 -7.75
C VAL A 36 -13.17 12.09 -6.22
N ARG A 37 -14.29 11.75 -5.58
CA ARG A 37 -14.36 11.72 -4.10
C ARG A 37 -13.40 10.72 -3.48
N GLU A 38 -13.31 9.52 -4.03
CA GLU A 38 -12.40 8.48 -3.53
C GLU A 38 -10.92 8.88 -3.75
N LEU A 39 -10.60 9.53 -4.88
CA LEU A 39 -9.25 10.05 -5.16
C LEU A 39 -8.84 11.16 -4.19
N VAL A 40 -9.73 12.11 -3.91
CA VAL A 40 -9.47 13.20 -2.96
C VAL A 40 -9.28 12.64 -1.54
N LEU A 41 -10.10 11.66 -1.13
CA LEU A 41 -9.94 11.00 0.17
C LEU A 41 -8.63 10.22 0.26
N LEU A 42 -8.23 9.55 -0.81
CA LEU A 42 -6.94 8.85 -0.89
C LEU A 42 -5.77 9.84 -0.76
N LEU A 43 -5.80 10.96 -1.47
CA LEU A 43 -4.80 12.02 -1.36
C LEU A 43 -4.69 12.56 0.07
N PHE A 44 -5.83 12.84 0.70
CA PHE A 44 -5.86 13.32 2.08
C PHE A 44 -5.27 12.29 3.04
N GLN A 45 -5.66 11.02 2.93
CA GLN A 45 -5.14 9.95 3.81
C GLN A 45 -3.64 9.69 3.56
N THR A 46 -3.18 9.81 2.32
CA THR A 46 -1.75 9.71 1.97
C THR A 46 -0.96 10.86 2.57
N TYR A 47 -1.51 12.08 2.54
CA TYR A 47 -0.92 13.25 3.18
C TYR A 47 -0.85 13.10 4.71
N LEU A 48 -1.89 12.52 5.33
CA LEU A 48 -1.86 12.20 6.76
C LEU A 48 -0.71 11.25 7.10
N LEU A 49 -0.54 10.17 6.35
CA LEU A 49 0.52 9.19 6.58
C LEU A 49 1.91 9.80 6.42
N THR A 50 2.15 10.54 5.33
CA THR A 50 3.44 11.19 5.05
C THR A 50 3.78 12.27 6.07
N SER A 51 2.78 12.99 6.57
CA SER A 51 2.92 13.98 7.64
C SER A 51 3.03 13.36 9.05
N GLY A 52 3.07 12.02 9.16
CA GLY A 52 3.23 11.30 10.44
C GLY A 52 1.96 11.19 11.28
N PHE A 53 0.79 11.55 10.75
CA PHE A 53 -0.49 11.34 11.43
C PHE A 53 -0.98 9.90 11.29
N SER A 54 -1.64 9.40 12.34
CA SER A 54 -2.38 8.14 12.27
C SER A 54 -3.65 8.29 11.41
N LEU A 55 -4.02 7.19 10.76
CA LEU A 55 -5.30 7.06 10.06
C LEU A 55 -6.38 6.60 11.03
N ASP A 56 -7.52 7.27 11.02
CA ASP A 56 -8.68 6.89 11.84
C ASP A 56 -9.32 5.59 11.33
N GLU A 57 -9.35 5.40 10.01
CA GLU A 57 -9.91 4.23 9.34
C GLU A 57 -8.92 3.63 8.32
N PRO A 58 -7.92 2.85 8.77
CA PRO A 58 -6.93 2.25 7.88
C PRO A 58 -7.57 1.30 6.87
N ASN A 59 -8.57 0.50 7.27
CA ASN A 59 -9.26 -0.42 6.36
C ASN A 59 -10.00 0.30 5.22
N ALA A 60 -10.56 1.50 5.48
CA ALA A 60 -11.20 2.29 4.44
C ALA A 60 -10.17 2.82 3.43
N PHE A 61 -9.01 3.26 3.91
CA PHE A 61 -7.89 3.66 3.04
C PHE A 61 -7.39 2.49 2.18
N ILE A 62 -7.24 1.30 2.78
CA ILE A 62 -6.82 0.09 2.05
C ILE A 62 -7.83 -0.28 0.96
N ASN A 63 -9.13 -0.26 1.28
CA ASN A 63 -10.17 -0.54 0.29
C ASN A 63 -10.14 0.45 -0.88
N ARG A 64 -9.76 1.72 -0.62
CA ARG A 64 -9.52 2.71 -1.69
C ARG A 64 -8.30 2.38 -2.54
N ILE A 65 -7.18 1.99 -1.92
CA ILE A 65 -5.99 1.53 -2.65
C ILE A 65 -6.32 0.31 -3.51
N HIS A 66 -7.04 -0.68 -2.98
CA HIS A 66 -7.45 -1.86 -3.75
C HIS A 66 -8.32 -1.49 -4.94
N ARG A 67 -9.31 -0.60 -4.77
CA ARG A 67 -10.11 -0.09 -5.89
C ARG A 67 -9.26 0.62 -6.93
N MET A 68 -8.29 1.41 -6.51
CA MET A 68 -7.33 2.05 -7.42
C MET A 68 -6.50 1.02 -8.18
N LEU A 69 -6.03 -0.03 -7.51
CA LEU A 69 -5.25 -1.11 -8.12
C LEU A 69 -6.06 -1.85 -9.17
N THR A 70 -7.33 -2.12 -8.88
CA THR A 70 -8.29 -2.67 -9.83
C THR A 70 -8.44 -1.76 -11.06
N LEU A 71 -8.55 -0.44 -10.88
CA LEU A 71 -8.64 0.52 -11.98
C LEU A 71 -7.35 0.60 -12.82
N VAL A 72 -6.18 0.67 -12.19
CA VAL A 72 -4.86 0.68 -12.87
C VAL A 72 -4.65 -0.57 -13.70
N LEU A 73 -5.06 -1.72 -13.17
CA LEU A 73 -4.95 -2.99 -13.87
C LEU A 73 -6.09 -3.22 -14.88
N SER A 74 -6.98 -2.23 -15.07
CA SER A 74 -8.18 -2.34 -15.93
C SER A 74 -9.03 -3.58 -15.62
N LEU A 75 -9.03 -4.03 -14.36
CA LEU A 75 -9.80 -5.17 -13.93
C LEU A 75 -11.25 -4.73 -13.75
N ALA A 76 -12.19 -5.43 -14.38
CA ALA A 76 -13.62 -5.19 -14.14
C ALA A 76 -13.92 -5.51 -12.67
N SER A 77 -14.63 -4.61 -11.97
CA SER A 77 -15.06 -4.78 -10.58
C SER A 77 -15.82 -6.10 -10.42
N SER A 78 -15.13 -7.17 -10.02
CA SER A 78 -15.77 -8.40 -9.61
C SER A 78 -16.34 -8.16 -8.23
N ASN A 79 -17.64 -7.83 -8.18
CA ASN A 79 -18.44 -7.97 -6.97
C ASN A 79 -18.23 -9.40 -6.45
N THR A 80 -17.63 -9.53 -5.27
CA THR A 80 -17.75 -10.72 -4.43
C THR A 80 -19.20 -10.79 -3.99
N GLU A 81 -20.07 -11.32 -4.85
CA GLU A 81 -21.37 -11.81 -4.43
C GLU A 81 -21.18 -13.09 -3.61
N GLU A 82 -21.85 -13.10 -2.47
CA GLU A 82 -21.85 -14.14 -1.48
C GLU A 82 -22.21 -15.50 -2.06
N GLY A 83 -21.46 -16.50 -1.60
CA GLY A 83 -21.96 -17.86 -1.45
C GLY A 83 -21.47 -18.81 -2.52
N LEU A 84 -20.54 -19.69 -2.13
CA LEU A 84 -20.59 -21.11 -2.45
C LEU A 84 -19.59 -21.85 -1.53
N LYS A 85 -20.11 -22.29 -0.38
CA LYS A 85 -19.44 -23.32 0.40
C LYS A 85 -19.67 -24.68 -0.26
N LEU A 86 -18.54 -25.30 -0.63
CA LEU A 86 -18.24 -26.73 -0.55
C LEU A 86 -18.91 -27.67 -1.58
N ASP A 87 -18.09 -28.30 -2.44
CA ASP A 87 -17.80 -29.76 -2.41
C ASP A 87 -16.83 -30.23 -3.54
N GLU A 88 -15.52 -29.92 -3.52
CA GLU A 88 -14.54 -30.48 -4.51
C GLU A 88 -13.13 -30.73 -3.93
N ARG A 89 -13.01 -31.40 -2.77
CA ARG A 89 -11.75 -31.50 -1.98
C ARG A 89 -10.55 -32.20 -2.66
N GLU A 90 -10.74 -33.00 -3.70
CA GLU A 90 -9.62 -33.65 -4.39
C GLU A 90 -9.13 -32.88 -5.62
N ASP A 91 -10.05 -32.28 -6.40
CA ASP A 91 -9.71 -31.49 -7.57
C ASP A 91 -9.21 -30.09 -7.20
N GLU A 92 -9.72 -29.49 -6.11
CA GLU A 92 -9.17 -28.24 -5.55
C GLU A 92 -7.72 -28.42 -5.09
N LYS A 93 -7.35 -29.56 -4.51
CA LYS A 93 -5.96 -29.79 -4.06
C LYS A 93 -4.99 -29.88 -5.23
N LYS A 94 -5.40 -30.49 -6.35
CA LYS A 94 -4.59 -30.53 -7.57
C LYS A 94 -4.49 -29.14 -8.22
N LYS A 95 -5.61 -28.43 -8.37
CA LYS A 95 -5.61 -27.04 -8.87
C LYS A 95 -4.76 -26.13 -8.01
N LYS A 96 -4.81 -26.25 -6.67
CA LYS A 96 -3.98 -25.49 -5.75
C LYS A 96 -2.51 -25.86 -5.82
N ALA A 97 -2.16 -27.13 -6.03
CA ALA A 97 -0.78 -27.54 -6.25
C ALA A 97 -0.22 -26.95 -7.56
N GLU A 98 -0.99 -26.99 -8.65
CA GLU A 98 -0.62 -26.38 -9.93
C GLU A 98 -0.53 -24.85 -9.83
N LEU A 99 -1.42 -24.20 -9.08
CA LEU A 99 -1.34 -22.77 -8.82
C LEU A 99 -0.11 -22.43 -7.96
N LYS A 100 0.22 -23.24 -6.95
CA LYS A 100 1.43 -23.04 -6.15
C LYS A 100 2.69 -23.05 -7.02
N GLU A 101 2.79 -24.00 -7.95
CA GLU A 101 3.91 -24.08 -8.89
C GLU A 101 3.94 -22.88 -9.86
N LYS A 102 2.78 -22.48 -10.41
CA LYS A 102 2.66 -21.31 -11.30
C LYS A 102 3.02 -19.99 -10.62
N PHE A 103 2.77 -19.87 -9.32
CA PHE A 103 3.03 -18.65 -8.56
C PHE A 103 4.41 -18.63 -7.89
N GLU A 104 5.17 -19.72 -7.93
CA GLU A 104 6.52 -19.80 -7.35
C GLU A 104 7.49 -18.81 -8.02
N GLY A 105 7.40 -18.66 -9.34
CA GLY A 105 8.15 -17.65 -10.09
C GLY A 105 7.82 -16.21 -9.65
N LEU A 106 6.53 -15.90 -9.46
CA LEU A 106 6.10 -14.59 -8.97
C LEU A 106 6.56 -14.36 -7.51
N CYS A 107 6.51 -15.38 -6.65
CA CYS A 107 6.99 -15.28 -5.27
C CYS A 107 8.49 -14.95 -5.22
N THR A 108 9.29 -15.53 -6.11
CA THR A 108 10.72 -15.25 -6.19
C THR A 108 10.97 -13.80 -6.62
N LEU A 109 10.28 -13.35 -7.66
CA LEU A 109 10.39 -11.97 -8.15
C LEU A 109 9.96 -10.94 -7.11
N ILE A 110 8.83 -11.15 -6.45
CA ILE A 110 8.37 -10.23 -5.40
C ILE A 110 9.38 -10.21 -4.25
N LYS A 111 9.95 -11.35 -3.88
CA LYS A 111 10.99 -11.41 -2.84
C LYS A 111 12.25 -10.66 -3.25
N ASP A 112 12.65 -10.70 -4.52
CA ASP A 112 13.80 -9.95 -5.02
C ASP A 112 13.55 -8.43 -5.00
N VAL A 113 12.32 -7.99 -5.31
CA VAL A 113 11.93 -6.56 -5.26
C VAL A 113 11.82 -6.04 -3.82
N VAL A 114 11.17 -6.81 -2.94
CA VAL A 114 10.94 -6.43 -1.54
C VAL A 114 12.23 -6.61 -0.70
N GLY A 115 13.12 -7.50 -1.13
CA GLY A 115 14.41 -7.76 -0.51
C GLY A 115 14.29 -8.26 0.94
N ASP A 116 15.15 -7.73 1.81
CA ASP A 116 15.23 -8.12 3.22
C ASP A 116 14.02 -7.68 4.08
N LYS A 117 13.09 -6.90 3.52
CA LYS A 117 11.87 -6.47 4.23
C LYS A 117 10.91 -7.65 4.46
N VAL A 118 11.01 -8.74 3.67
CA VAL A 118 10.25 -9.97 3.84
C VAL A 118 11.18 -11.16 4.10
N GLY A 119 10.79 -12.05 5.01
CA GLY A 119 11.51 -13.30 5.26
C GLY A 119 11.21 -14.35 4.22
N ASN A 120 9.93 -14.70 4.15
CA ASN A 120 9.42 -15.77 3.31
C ASN A 120 8.18 -15.32 2.55
N MET A 121 7.98 -15.88 1.37
CA MET A 121 6.73 -15.77 0.65
C MET A 121 6.10 -17.15 0.55
N ILE A 122 4.81 -17.25 0.87
CA ILE A 122 4.06 -18.50 0.78
C ILE A 122 2.74 -18.25 0.08
N VAL A 123 2.22 -19.26 -0.59
CA VAL A 123 0.84 -19.22 -1.07
C VAL A 123 -0.09 -19.51 0.09
N SER A 124 -1.04 -18.62 0.34
CA SER A 124 -2.03 -18.78 1.40
C SER A 124 -3.17 -19.67 0.95
N ASP A 125 -3.59 -20.56 1.85
CA ASP A 125 -4.86 -21.31 1.72
C ASP A 125 -5.98 -20.69 2.59
N ARG A 126 -5.69 -19.61 3.34
CA ARG A 126 -6.58 -18.99 4.33
C ARG A 126 -7.05 -17.58 3.99
N VAL A 127 -6.37 -16.92 3.06
CA VAL A 127 -6.74 -15.58 2.59
C VAL A 127 -7.80 -15.73 1.50
N LEU A 128 -9.01 -15.23 1.75
CA LEU A 128 -10.15 -15.35 0.83
C LEU A 128 -10.30 -14.09 -0.02
N ASP A 129 -10.65 -12.95 0.59
CA ASP A 129 -10.98 -11.73 -0.16
C ASP A 129 -9.78 -10.84 -0.46
N SER A 130 -8.74 -10.89 0.38
CA SER A 130 -7.57 -10.02 0.22
C SER A 130 -6.57 -10.61 -0.80
N PRO A 131 -5.87 -9.78 -1.59
CA PRO A 131 -4.83 -10.25 -2.50
C PRO A 131 -3.59 -10.80 -1.77
N TYR A 132 -3.32 -10.31 -0.55
CA TYR A 132 -2.17 -10.69 0.26
C TYR A 132 -2.47 -10.58 1.77
N SER A 133 -1.60 -11.15 2.59
CA SER A 133 -1.58 -10.96 4.05
C SER A 133 -0.15 -11.03 4.57
N LEU A 134 0.23 -10.18 5.53
CA LEU A 134 1.51 -10.29 6.23
C LEU A 134 1.31 -10.95 7.59
N VAL A 135 2.06 -12.01 7.85
CA VAL A 135 2.09 -12.72 9.13
C VAL A 135 3.51 -12.75 9.69
N THR A 136 3.67 -12.67 11.00
CA THR A 136 4.94 -12.99 11.65
C THR A 136 5.01 -14.48 11.97
N ASP A 137 6.22 -15.00 12.17
CA ASP A 137 6.41 -16.37 12.64
C ASP A 137 5.63 -16.62 13.94
N ALA A 138 5.27 -17.87 14.22
CA ALA A 138 4.44 -18.25 15.38
C ALA A 138 5.01 -17.80 16.74
N TYR A 139 6.32 -17.55 16.81
CA TYR A 139 7.04 -17.05 17.99
C TYR A 139 7.52 -15.59 17.85
N GLY A 140 7.21 -14.94 16.72
CA GLY A 140 7.51 -13.55 16.48
C GLY A 140 6.62 -12.60 17.28
N PRO A 141 7.03 -11.33 17.46
CA PRO A 141 6.17 -10.29 18.00
C PRO A 141 4.95 -10.12 17.08
N THR A 142 3.78 -9.91 17.69
CA THR A 142 2.60 -9.46 16.98
C THR A 142 2.80 -8.00 16.55
N ALA A 143 2.04 -7.54 15.56
CA ALA A 143 2.13 -6.15 15.07
C ALA A 143 1.97 -5.11 16.21
N ASP A 144 1.05 -5.35 17.14
CA ASP A 144 0.87 -4.51 18.34
C ASP A 144 2.09 -4.50 19.27
N LYS A 145 2.72 -5.65 19.47
CA LYS A 145 3.94 -5.76 20.29
C LYS A 145 5.12 -5.09 19.60
N GLU A 146 5.25 -5.23 18.30
CA GLU A 146 6.27 -4.54 17.48
C GLU A 146 6.10 -3.02 17.56
N ARG A 147 4.88 -2.52 17.38
CA ARG A 147 4.56 -1.10 17.54
C ARG A 147 4.86 -0.58 18.94
N GLY A 148 4.44 -1.30 19.98
CA GLY A 148 4.69 -0.93 21.38
C GLY A 148 6.18 -0.93 21.72
N THR A 149 6.93 -1.92 21.24
CA THR A 149 8.39 -2.01 21.46
C THR A 149 9.12 -0.89 20.74
N LYS A 150 8.74 -0.56 19.50
CA LYS A 150 9.32 0.57 18.74
C LYS A 150 9.11 1.89 19.48
N ALA A 151 7.90 2.12 20.02
CA ALA A 151 7.60 3.31 20.81
C ALA A 151 8.40 3.38 22.13
N LEU A 152 8.57 2.25 22.83
CA LEU A 152 9.37 2.18 24.05
C LEU A 152 10.86 2.43 23.79
N LYS A 153 11.40 1.92 22.68
CA LYS A 153 12.80 2.16 22.27
C LYS A 153 13.06 3.64 21.95
N LEU A 154 12.12 4.31 21.29
CA LEU A 154 12.24 5.76 21.05
C LEU A 154 12.28 6.55 22.36
N ARG A 155 11.65 6.04 23.43
CA ARG A 155 11.68 6.64 24.77
C ARG A 155 12.94 6.27 25.57
N ASP A 156 13.51 5.09 25.33
CA ASP A 156 14.66 4.57 26.07
C ASP A 156 15.68 3.95 25.10
N SER A 157 16.71 4.74 24.79
CA SER A 157 17.82 4.39 23.91
C SER A 157 18.78 3.35 24.50
N SER A 158 18.64 3.00 25.79
CA SER A 158 19.45 1.96 26.45
C SER A 158 18.94 0.54 26.22
N MET A 159 17.73 0.40 25.64
CA MET A 159 17.16 -0.91 25.29
C MET A 159 18.00 -1.61 24.22
N PRO A 160 18.28 -2.93 24.36
CA PRO A 160 19.03 -3.69 23.37
C PRO A 160 18.42 -3.57 21.97
N GLY A 161 19.27 -3.69 20.94
CA GLY A 161 18.87 -3.57 19.54
C GLY A 161 17.67 -4.44 19.19
N TYR A 162 16.54 -3.80 18.87
CA TYR A 162 15.37 -4.46 18.30
C TYR A 162 15.72 -5.00 16.90
N VAL A 163 15.67 -6.32 16.74
CA VAL A 163 15.75 -6.96 15.42
C VAL A 163 14.31 -7.07 14.91
N PRO A 164 13.93 -6.32 13.86
CA PRO A 164 12.63 -6.48 13.24
C PRO A 164 12.49 -7.94 12.82
N SER A 165 11.40 -8.57 13.24
CA SER A 165 11.15 -9.95 12.88
C SER A 165 10.83 -10.02 11.40
N LYS A 166 11.46 -10.99 10.72
CA LYS A 166 11.17 -11.26 9.32
C LYS A 166 9.70 -11.64 9.20
N LYS A 167 9.00 -10.97 8.30
CA LYS A 167 7.57 -11.17 8.05
C LYS A 167 7.42 -12.19 6.93
N THR A 168 6.42 -13.04 7.00
CA THR A 168 6.04 -13.94 5.92
C THR A 168 4.87 -13.31 5.16
N MET A 169 5.04 -13.09 3.87
CA MET A 169 3.97 -12.59 3.00
C MET A 169 3.22 -13.77 2.40
N GLU A 170 1.93 -13.86 2.69
CA GLU A 170 1.04 -14.86 2.12
C GLU A 170 0.30 -14.28 0.91
N ILE A 171 0.36 -14.97 -0.23
CA ILE A 171 -0.27 -14.56 -1.48
C ILE A 171 -1.55 -15.36 -1.72
N ASN A 172 -2.61 -14.68 -2.17
CA ASN A 172 -3.83 -15.32 -2.65
C ASN A 172 -3.77 -15.54 -4.17
N THR A 173 -3.71 -16.79 -4.60
CA THR A 173 -3.61 -17.16 -6.02
C THR A 173 -4.90 -17.00 -6.81
N GLU A 174 -6.04 -16.85 -6.12
CA GLU A 174 -7.37 -16.70 -6.74
C GLU A 174 -7.74 -15.22 -6.96
N ASN A 175 -6.91 -14.29 -6.48
CA ASN A 175 -7.16 -12.86 -6.65
C ASN A 175 -6.71 -12.36 -8.03
N SER A 176 -7.57 -11.59 -8.70
CA SER A 176 -7.33 -11.04 -10.04
C SER A 176 -6.10 -10.13 -10.14
N ILE A 177 -5.75 -9.41 -9.05
CA ILE A 177 -4.54 -8.60 -8.97
C ILE A 177 -3.29 -9.49 -9.07
N MET A 178 -3.29 -10.62 -8.36
CA MET A 178 -2.16 -11.55 -8.31
C MET A 178 -2.01 -12.31 -9.64
N GLU A 179 -3.12 -12.64 -10.30
CA GLU A 179 -3.09 -13.24 -11.63
C GLU A 179 -2.51 -12.29 -12.68
N GLU A 180 -2.89 -11.00 -12.64
CA GLU A 180 -2.38 -9.99 -13.57
C GLU A 180 -0.89 -9.70 -13.34
N LEU A 181 -0.47 -9.63 -12.07
CA LEU A 181 0.96 -9.55 -11.73
C LEU A 181 1.76 -10.73 -12.27
N ARG A 182 1.21 -11.94 -12.17
CA ARG A 182 1.84 -13.15 -12.73
C ARG A 182 1.99 -13.05 -14.24
N LYS A 183 0.93 -12.63 -14.96
CA LYS A 183 0.97 -12.43 -16.41
C LYS A 183 2.03 -11.41 -16.81
N ARG A 184 2.12 -10.28 -16.09
CA ARG A 184 3.14 -9.26 -16.35
C ARG A 184 4.55 -9.79 -16.10
N ALA A 185 4.75 -10.52 -15.01
CA ALA A 185 6.02 -11.17 -14.70
C ALA A 185 6.45 -12.20 -15.77
N GLU A 186 5.52 -13.00 -16.30
CA GLU A 186 5.78 -13.99 -17.36
C GLU A 186 6.15 -13.34 -18.70
N THR A 187 5.71 -12.11 -18.96
CA THR A 187 6.06 -11.37 -20.18
C THR A 187 7.42 -10.65 -20.15
N ASP A 188 8.23 -10.89 -19.09
CA ASP A 188 9.56 -10.30 -18.89
C ASP A 188 9.57 -8.75 -18.85
N LYS A 189 8.41 -8.16 -18.58
CA LYS A 189 8.24 -6.71 -18.38
C LYS A 189 8.38 -6.36 -16.91
N ILE A 190 9.56 -6.63 -16.35
CA ILE A 190 9.93 -6.13 -15.03
C ILE A 190 10.43 -4.69 -15.22
N ASP A 191 9.49 -3.76 -15.23
CA ASP A 191 9.76 -2.32 -15.35
C ASP A 191 9.65 -1.62 -13.99
N SER A 192 10.01 -0.34 -13.94
CA SER A 192 9.86 0.47 -12.71
C SER A 192 8.42 0.42 -12.18
N SER A 193 7.43 0.39 -13.07
CA SER A 193 6.01 0.31 -12.73
C SER A 193 5.65 -1.00 -12.02
N PHE A 194 6.22 -2.13 -12.47
CA PHE A 194 6.06 -3.42 -11.78
C PHE A 194 6.64 -3.37 -10.36
N ASN A 195 7.86 -2.84 -10.20
CA ASN A 195 8.49 -2.72 -8.89
C ASN A 195 7.70 -1.82 -7.94
N ASP A 196 7.20 -0.70 -8.45
CA ASP A 196 6.32 0.22 -7.70
C ASP A 196 5.03 -0.48 -7.26
N LEU A 197 4.39 -1.23 -8.15
CA LEU A 197 3.19 -1.98 -7.83
C LEU A 197 3.43 -3.03 -6.73
N VAL A 198 4.55 -3.76 -6.82
CA VAL A 198 4.94 -4.75 -5.81
C VAL A 198 5.22 -4.09 -4.45
N MET A 199 5.94 -2.97 -4.44
CA MET A 199 6.21 -2.20 -3.23
C MET A 199 4.93 -1.65 -2.59
N LEU A 200 3.99 -1.13 -3.39
CA LEU A 200 2.70 -0.66 -2.91
C LEU A 200 1.89 -1.77 -2.25
N LEU A 201 1.85 -2.95 -2.86
CA LEU A 201 1.15 -4.11 -2.29
C LEU A 201 1.78 -4.52 -0.96
N PHE A 202 3.10 -4.51 -0.87
CA PHE A 202 3.81 -4.81 0.38
C PHE A 202 3.52 -3.78 1.48
N GLU A 203 3.57 -2.49 1.18
CA GLU A 203 3.31 -1.43 2.16
C GLU A 203 1.83 -1.39 2.60
N THR A 204 0.92 -1.66 1.66
CA THR A 204 -0.50 -1.80 1.99
C THR A 204 -0.75 -3.06 2.84
N ALA A 205 0.02 -4.13 2.64
CA ALA A 205 0.04 -5.32 3.50
C ALA A 205 0.54 -5.03 4.91
N LEU A 206 1.53 -4.15 5.06
CA LEU A 206 2.00 -3.75 6.38
C LEU A 206 0.88 -3.03 7.12
N LEU A 207 0.16 -2.14 6.42
CA LEU A 207 -0.94 -1.38 7.01
C LEU A 207 -2.14 -2.27 7.40
N THR A 208 -2.54 -3.22 6.55
CA THR A 208 -3.64 -4.16 6.86
C THR A 208 -3.32 -5.04 8.05
N SER A 209 -2.09 -5.54 8.12
CA SER A 209 -1.63 -6.41 9.20
C SER A 209 -1.28 -5.62 10.48
N GLY A 210 -1.45 -4.30 10.48
CA GLY A 210 -1.25 -3.43 11.65
C GLY A 210 0.22 -3.12 11.99
N PHE A 211 1.14 -3.41 11.08
CA PHE A 211 2.55 -3.05 11.21
C PHE A 211 2.77 -1.55 10.96
N SER A 212 3.87 -1.03 11.48
CA SER A 212 4.28 0.34 11.20
C SER A 212 4.95 0.43 9.84
N ILE A 213 4.63 1.49 9.09
CA ILE A 213 5.33 1.82 7.84
C ILE A 213 6.64 2.52 8.22
N ASP A 214 7.77 2.04 7.70
CA ASP A 214 9.08 2.63 7.97
C ASP A 214 9.36 3.87 7.10
N GLU A 215 8.90 3.85 5.85
CA GLU A 215 9.16 4.89 4.85
C GLU A 215 7.83 5.45 4.28
N PRO A 216 7.07 6.24 5.07
CA PRO A 216 5.76 6.73 4.63
C PRO A 216 5.84 7.62 3.38
N ASN A 217 6.96 8.30 3.14
CA ASN A 217 7.20 9.08 1.94
C ASN A 217 7.36 8.20 0.68
N ALA A 218 7.94 7.01 0.81
CA ALA A 218 8.06 6.08 -0.31
C ALA A 218 6.67 5.58 -0.74
N LEU A 219 5.82 5.24 0.23
CA LEU A 219 4.41 4.91 0.01
C LEU A 219 3.66 6.07 -0.66
N GLY A 220 3.81 7.29 -0.14
CA GLY A 220 3.18 8.48 -0.71
C GLY A 220 3.56 8.68 -2.18
N ASN A 221 4.86 8.61 -2.49
CA ASN A 221 5.37 8.73 -3.85
C ASN A 221 4.83 7.63 -4.78
N CYS A 222 4.71 6.40 -4.28
CA CYS A 222 4.12 5.31 -5.04
C CYS A 222 2.63 5.54 -5.34
N ILE A 223 1.87 6.03 -4.36
CA ILE A 223 0.46 6.41 -4.55
C ILE A 223 0.33 7.56 -5.54
N TYR A 224 1.21 8.57 -5.49
CA TYR A 224 1.20 9.68 -6.46
C TYR A 224 1.47 9.21 -7.89
N ARG A 225 2.45 8.33 -8.11
CA ARG A 225 2.72 7.74 -9.44
C ARG A 225 1.51 6.94 -9.94
N MET A 226 0.89 6.16 -9.08
CA MET A 226 -0.32 5.41 -9.39
C MET A 226 -1.48 6.33 -9.76
N LEU A 227 -1.64 7.44 -9.04
CA LEU A 227 -2.67 8.43 -9.30
C LEU A 227 -2.46 9.12 -10.64
N LYS A 228 -1.22 9.47 -11.00
CA LYS A 228 -0.89 9.97 -12.33
C LYS A 228 -1.30 8.98 -13.43
N PHE A 229 -1.04 7.69 -13.23
CA PHE A 229 -1.45 6.65 -14.17
C PHE A 229 -2.98 6.53 -14.33
N VAL A 230 -3.75 6.54 -13.22
CA VAL A 230 -5.23 6.52 -13.26
C VAL A 230 -5.81 7.78 -13.90
N LEU A 231 -5.12 8.91 -13.73
CA LEU A 231 -5.51 10.18 -14.32
C LEU A 231 -5.02 10.33 -15.77
N SER A 232 -4.26 9.36 -16.30
CA SER A 232 -3.60 9.43 -17.62
C SER A 232 -2.76 10.69 -17.79
N ILE A 233 -2.04 11.10 -16.74
CA ILE A 233 -1.13 12.25 -16.78
C ILE A 233 0.24 11.72 -17.23
N ASP A 234 0.74 12.18 -18.38
CA ASP A 234 2.07 11.83 -18.89
C ASP A 234 3.18 12.32 -17.95
N ASP A 235 4.23 11.51 -17.78
CA ASP A 235 5.39 11.78 -16.91
C ASP A 235 6.33 12.89 -17.43
N ASP A 236 5.98 13.59 -18.52
CA ASP A 236 6.76 14.70 -19.07
C ASP A 236 6.79 15.94 -18.14
N ASN A 237 6.02 15.94 -17.06
CA ASN A 237 6.17 16.87 -15.94
C ASN A 237 6.91 16.19 -14.78
N ALA A 238 8.18 15.87 -15.02
CA ALA A 238 9.14 15.61 -13.97
C ALA A 238 9.48 16.92 -13.26
N ASP A 239 8.56 17.40 -12.41
CA ASP A 239 8.92 18.30 -11.32
C ASP A 239 9.69 17.46 -10.30
N THR A 240 10.98 17.31 -10.58
CA THR A 240 12.00 17.05 -9.56
C THR A 240 12.01 18.23 -8.59
N GLU A 241 11.08 18.23 -7.65
CA GLU A 241 11.23 18.96 -6.39
C GLU A 241 11.26 17.95 -5.25
N THR A 242 12.35 17.16 -5.23
CA THR A 242 12.99 16.92 -3.94
C THR A 242 13.26 18.29 -3.35
N ALA A 243 12.40 18.71 -2.41
CA ALA A 243 12.70 19.82 -1.51
C ALA A 243 14.03 19.49 -0.83
N SER A 244 15.11 19.98 -1.42
CA SER A 244 16.42 20.03 -0.78
C SER A 244 16.25 20.97 0.40
N ASP A 245 16.33 20.35 1.56
CA ASP A 245 16.58 20.96 2.86
C ASP A 245 17.79 21.90 2.80
N SER A 246 17.58 23.17 2.43
CA SER A 246 18.55 24.26 2.61
C SER A 246 17.97 25.63 2.23
N ASP A 247 17.07 26.21 3.03
CA ASP A 247 17.11 27.66 3.29
C ASP A 247 16.30 28.01 4.55
N MET A 248 16.88 27.74 5.71
CA MET A 248 16.41 28.29 6.97
C MET A 248 17.11 29.66 7.13
N PRO A 249 16.39 30.80 7.15
CA PRO A 249 17.03 32.09 7.36
C PRO A 249 17.67 32.13 8.75
N PRO A 250 18.87 32.70 8.90
CA PRO A 250 19.56 32.72 10.18
C PRO A 250 18.73 33.53 11.19
N LEU A 251 18.48 32.92 12.36
CA LEU A 251 17.86 33.60 13.49
C LEU A 251 18.79 34.73 13.94
N GLU A 252 18.33 35.97 13.82
CA GLU A 252 18.97 37.11 14.49
C GLU A 252 18.74 36.99 16.00
N ASP A 253 19.83 36.86 16.74
CA ASP A 253 19.83 37.04 18.20
C ASP A 253 19.46 38.50 18.54
N VAL A 254 18.34 38.69 19.24
CA VAL A 254 18.04 39.89 20.02
C VAL A 254 17.50 39.51 21.39
#